data_AF-A0A1F3AW81-F1
#
_entry.id   AF-A0A1F3AW81-F1
#
_cell.length_a   1.000
_cell.length_b   1.000
_cell.length_c   1.000
_cell.angle_alpha   90.00
_cell.angle_beta   90.00
_cell.angle_gamma   90.00
#
_symmetry.space_group_name_H-M   'P 1'
#
loop_
_entity.id
_entity.type
_entity.pdbx_description
1 polymer ?
#
loop_
_entity_poly.entity_id
_entity_poly.type
_entity_poly.pdbx_seq_one_letter_code
_entity_poly.pdbx_strand_id
1 'polypeptide(L)'
;MKTIREEKVGKATLRVVETGGGYGGIVILEGKPSVKVDGNDPDALWAELLSKAAASSPNYFGYGGAINRFSSLFPDGFASSSYADHERNYKIEAKQFLEASVPLESALNGTGHADAIKSVFNKTNLLSPFEKMRVIDCLTSDQAYDFIHGAAIMASGDTKAGLSKMAKALKPHDAAKWTAVTYLPFLWRPDSHMFLKPEITKDFAERVGHSFFTDYETAITVDVYEILLDLVRTTEQEIASLNPQDHIDVQSFIWIVGAYKDGETSVGEG
;
A
#
# COMPACT_ATOMS: atom_id res chain seq x y z
N MET A 1 -7.41 -10.13 -36.53
CA MET A 1 -7.00 -9.93 -35.12
C MET A 1 -7.68 -8.68 -34.63
N LYS A 2 -8.46 -8.79 -33.55
CA LYS A 2 -9.18 -7.66 -32.95
C LYS A 2 -8.48 -7.30 -31.64
N THR A 3 -8.08 -6.05 -31.45
CA THR A 3 -7.55 -5.60 -30.14
C THR A 3 -8.66 -5.64 -29.11
N ILE A 4 -8.44 -6.36 -28.02
CA ILE A 4 -9.38 -6.44 -26.90
C ILE A 4 -8.95 -5.55 -25.72
N ARG A 5 -7.64 -5.36 -25.53
CA ARG A 5 -7.09 -4.45 -24.53
C ARG A 5 -5.77 -3.88 -25.01
N GLU A 6 -5.55 -2.59 -24.80
CA GLU A 6 -4.28 -1.92 -25.06
C GLU A 6 -4.06 -0.84 -24.01
N GLU A 7 -2.89 -0.85 -23.38
CA GLU A 7 -2.58 0.07 -22.30
C GLU A 7 -1.07 0.40 -22.29
N LYS A 8 -0.72 1.61 -21.84
CA LYS A 8 0.67 2.02 -21.70
C LYS A 8 1.11 1.86 -20.25
N VAL A 9 2.17 1.10 -20.04
CA VAL A 9 2.77 0.77 -18.74
C VAL A 9 4.21 1.24 -18.72
N GLY A 10 4.47 2.37 -18.06
CA GLY A 10 5.78 3.03 -18.11
C GLY A 10 6.22 3.35 -19.55
N LYS A 11 7.33 2.74 -19.99
CA LYS A 11 7.84 2.83 -21.37
C LYS A 11 7.28 1.76 -22.33
N ALA A 12 6.50 0.81 -21.80
CA ALA A 12 5.91 -0.27 -22.56
C ALA A 12 4.48 0.07 -23.00
N THR A 13 4.05 -0.49 -24.13
CA THR A 13 2.64 -0.63 -24.50
C THR A 13 2.32 -2.12 -24.49
N LEU A 14 1.34 -2.50 -23.68
CA LEU A 14 0.77 -3.83 -23.63
C LEU A 14 -0.42 -3.88 -24.58
N ARG A 15 -0.52 -4.95 -25.37
CA ARG A 15 -1.66 -5.16 -26.24
C ARG A 15 -2.05 -6.63 -26.22
N VAL A 16 -3.34 -6.88 -26.00
CA VAL A 16 -3.95 -8.20 -26.17
C VAL A 16 -4.90 -8.16 -27.36
N VAL A 17 -4.76 -9.14 -28.23
CA VAL A 17 -5.58 -9.34 -29.42
C VAL A 17 -6.27 -10.69 -29.39
N GLU A 18 -7.50 -10.72 -29.88
CA GLU A 18 -8.22 -11.96 -30.17
C GLU A 18 -7.67 -12.57 -31.47
N THR A 19 -7.36 -13.86 -31.39
CA THR A 19 -6.86 -14.70 -32.50
C THR A 19 -7.83 -15.84 -32.78
N GLY A 20 -7.65 -16.55 -33.89
CA GLY A 20 -8.56 -17.64 -34.27
C GLY A 20 -8.59 -18.85 -33.32
N GLY A 21 -7.66 -18.94 -32.36
CA GLY A 21 -7.54 -20.07 -31.42
C GLY A 21 -7.39 -19.67 -29.95
N GLY A 22 -7.65 -18.40 -29.60
CA GLY A 22 -7.44 -17.86 -28.25
C GLY A 22 -7.01 -16.40 -28.30
N TYR A 23 -6.11 -16.00 -27.41
CA TYR A 23 -5.61 -14.63 -27.29
C TYR A 23 -4.09 -14.57 -27.48
N GLY A 24 -3.64 -13.52 -28.15
CA GLY A 24 -2.23 -13.19 -28.31
C GLY A 24 -1.93 -11.87 -27.60
N GLY A 25 -0.89 -11.87 -26.79
CA GLY A 25 -0.40 -10.74 -26.02
C GLY A 25 0.95 -10.26 -26.52
N ILE A 26 1.19 -8.95 -26.47
CA ILE A 26 2.49 -8.37 -26.83
C ILE A 26 2.87 -7.22 -25.92
N VAL A 27 4.14 -7.19 -25.52
CA VAL A 27 4.81 -6.05 -24.88
C VAL A 27 5.59 -5.29 -25.96
N ILE A 28 5.31 -4.00 -26.12
CA ILE A 28 5.99 -3.11 -27.07
C ILE A 28 6.79 -2.08 -26.27
N LEU A 29 8.11 -2.20 -26.23
CA LEU A 29 8.99 -1.27 -25.52
C LEU A 29 9.52 -0.20 -26.48
N GLU A 30 9.28 1.07 -26.18
CA GLU A 30 9.77 2.19 -27.01
C GLU A 30 9.45 2.02 -28.51
N GLY A 31 8.25 1.49 -28.81
CA GLY A 31 7.76 1.24 -30.16
C GLY A 31 8.24 -0.06 -30.81
N LYS A 32 9.04 -0.88 -30.12
CA LYS A 32 9.54 -2.17 -30.62
C LYS A 32 8.86 -3.35 -29.90
N PRO A 33 8.31 -4.33 -30.65
CA PRO A 33 7.88 -5.60 -30.08
C PRO A 33 9.01 -6.26 -29.29
N SER A 34 8.75 -6.61 -28.03
CA SER A 34 9.76 -7.17 -27.12
C SER A 34 9.41 -8.58 -26.68
N VAL A 35 8.18 -8.81 -26.20
CA VAL A 35 7.72 -10.14 -25.77
C VAL A 35 6.35 -10.42 -26.35
N LYS A 36 6.15 -11.67 -26.80
CA LYS A 36 4.86 -12.20 -27.24
C LYS A 36 4.48 -13.39 -26.37
N VAL A 37 3.21 -13.48 -26.03
CA VAL A 37 2.64 -14.53 -25.19
C VAL A 37 1.32 -14.94 -25.80
N ASP A 38 1.03 -16.23 -25.87
CA ASP A 38 -0.28 -16.72 -26.29
C ASP A 38 -0.98 -17.36 -25.08
N GLY A 39 -2.30 -17.21 -24.99
CA GLY A 39 -3.08 -17.71 -23.86
C GLY A 39 -4.56 -17.85 -24.20
N ASN A 40 -5.29 -18.58 -23.35
CA ASN A 40 -6.73 -18.82 -23.53
C ASN A 40 -7.60 -17.98 -22.61
N ASP A 41 -6.99 -17.27 -21.66
CA ASP A 41 -7.63 -16.37 -20.70
C ASP A 41 -7.02 -14.97 -20.85
N PRO A 42 -7.81 -13.95 -21.24
CA PRO A 42 -7.30 -12.62 -21.48
C PRO A 42 -6.81 -11.90 -20.21
N ASP A 43 -7.36 -12.23 -19.02
CA ASP A 43 -6.98 -11.58 -17.76
C ASP A 43 -5.67 -12.18 -17.22
N ALA A 44 -5.53 -13.51 -17.27
CA ALA A 44 -4.27 -14.17 -16.94
C ALA A 44 -3.15 -13.74 -17.90
N LEU A 45 -3.46 -13.62 -19.19
CA LEU A 45 -2.53 -13.12 -20.21
C LEU A 45 -2.15 -11.65 -19.95
N TRP A 46 -3.10 -10.82 -19.49
CA TRP A 46 -2.83 -9.43 -19.12
C TRP A 46 -1.85 -9.33 -17.94
N ALA A 47 -2.08 -10.11 -16.87
CA ALA A 47 -1.18 -10.18 -15.72
C ALA A 47 0.24 -10.62 -16.13
N GLU A 48 0.35 -11.60 -17.03
CA GLU A 48 1.66 -12.04 -17.54
C GLU A 48 2.36 -10.96 -18.37
N LEU A 49 1.62 -10.22 -19.21
CA LEU A 49 2.18 -9.09 -19.96
C LEU A 49 2.65 -7.96 -19.04
N LEU A 50 1.87 -7.63 -18.00
CA LEU A 50 2.26 -6.66 -16.97
C LEU A 50 3.56 -7.06 -16.29
N SER A 51 3.68 -8.33 -15.87
CA SER A 51 4.92 -8.86 -15.28
C SER A 51 6.12 -8.73 -16.22
N LYS A 52 5.95 -9.05 -17.51
CA LYS A 52 7.02 -8.93 -18.53
C LYS A 52 7.38 -7.49 -18.88
N ALA A 53 6.40 -6.58 -18.89
CA ALA A 53 6.63 -5.16 -19.08
C ALA A 53 7.35 -4.55 -17.88
N ALA A 54 6.95 -4.90 -16.67
CA ALA A 54 7.66 -4.50 -15.46
C ALA A 54 9.10 -5.01 -15.47
N ALA A 55 9.34 -6.27 -15.86
CA ALA A 55 10.69 -6.83 -16.02
C ALA A 55 11.59 -6.05 -17.00
N SER A 56 11.01 -5.18 -17.81
CA SER A 56 11.72 -4.30 -18.74
C SER A 56 11.89 -2.86 -18.23
N SER A 57 11.29 -2.52 -17.08
CA SER A 57 11.55 -1.25 -16.39
C SER A 57 12.98 -1.26 -15.84
N PRO A 58 13.74 -0.16 -15.97
CA PRO A 58 15.07 -0.06 -15.36
C PRO A 58 15.03 -0.19 -13.83
N ASN A 59 13.88 0.04 -13.21
CA ASN A 59 13.70 -0.05 -11.76
C ASN A 59 13.34 -1.48 -11.30
N TYR A 60 13.03 -2.40 -12.20
CA TYR A 60 12.60 -3.75 -11.83
C TYR A 60 13.77 -4.63 -11.37
N PHE A 61 13.56 -5.29 -10.24
CA PHE A 61 14.47 -6.31 -9.73
C PHE A 61 13.73 -7.51 -9.08
N GLY A 62 12.39 -7.52 -9.13
CA GLY A 62 11.55 -8.61 -8.61
C GLY A 62 11.62 -8.79 -7.09
N TYR A 63 10.89 -9.77 -6.56
CA TYR A 63 10.89 -10.05 -5.13
C TYR A 63 12.25 -10.57 -4.62
N GLY A 64 13.00 -11.34 -5.42
CA GLY A 64 14.36 -11.74 -5.05
C GLY A 64 15.29 -10.55 -4.84
N GLY A 65 15.25 -9.54 -5.71
CA GLY A 65 15.99 -8.30 -5.53
C GLY A 65 15.49 -7.48 -4.33
N ALA A 66 14.18 -7.47 -4.07
CA ALA A 66 13.59 -6.80 -2.92
C ALA A 66 14.07 -7.41 -1.59
N ILE A 67 14.07 -8.75 -1.50
CA ILE A 67 14.56 -9.50 -0.35
C ILE A 67 16.05 -9.24 -0.14
N ASN A 68 16.86 -9.29 -1.21
CA ASN A 68 18.29 -9.00 -1.12
C ASN A 68 18.55 -7.57 -0.63
N ARG A 69 17.78 -6.60 -1.12
CA ARG A 69 17.88 -5.20 -0.67
C ARG A 69 17.54 -5.06 0.80
N PHE A 70 16.41 -5.60 1.23
CA PHE A 70 15.99 -5.57 2.62
C PHE A 70 17.02 -6.24 3.54
N SER A 71 17.50 -7.43 3.16
CA SER A 71 18.48 -8.21 3.91
C SER A 71 19.86 -7.55 3.97
N SER A 72 20.20 -6.70 2.99
CA SER A 72 21.45 -5.93 3.02
C SER A 72 21.48 -4.87 4.12
N LEU A 73 20.31 -4.35 4.51
CA LEU A 73 20.14 -3.40 5.61
C LEU A 73 19.86 -4.11 6.93
N PHE A 74 19.18 -5.26 6.87
CA PHE A 74 18.73 -6.04 8.01
C PHE A 74 19.12 -7.52 7.81
N PRO A 75 20.36 -7.92 8.14
CA PRO A 75 20.88 -9.27 7.86
C PRO A 75 20.05 -10.41 8.48
N ASP A 76 19.41 -10.17 9.63
CA ASP A 76 18.52 -11.13 10.30
C ASP A 76 17.03 -10.91 9.93
N GLY A 77 16.78 -10.19 8.82
CA GLY A 77 15.44 -9.85 8.36
C GLY A 77 14.63 -9.10 9.41
N PHE A 78 13.37 -9.48 9.60
CA PHE A 78 12.46 -8.90 10.60
C PHE A 78 12.85 -9.20 12.05
N ALA A 79 13.80 -10.11 12.29
CA ALA A 79 14.36 -10.35 13.62
C ALA A 79 15.53 -9.41 13.97
N SER A 80 16.00 -8.58 13.02
CA SER A 80 17.10 -7.65 13.27
C SER A 80 16.71 -6.62 14.34
N SER A 81 17.56 -6.39 15.33
CA SER A 81 17.32 -5.36 16.36
C SER A 81 17.25 -3.96 15.74
N SER A 82 18.11 -3.66 14.76
CA SER A 82 18.07 -2.40 14.02
C SER A 82 16.75 -2.21 13.28
N TYR A 83 16.16 -3.26 12.71
CA TYR A 83 14.84 -3.19 12.11
C TYR A 83 13.77 -2.87 13.16
N ALA A 84 13.81 -3.58 14.29
CA ALA A 84 12.87 -3.36 15.38
C ALA A 84 12.91 -1.90 15.86
N ASP A 85 14.09 -1.35 16.09
CA ASP A 85 14.29 0.00 16.61
C ASP A 85 13.85 1.09 15.63
N HIS A 86 14.17 0.95 14.34
CA HIS A 86 13.92 2.00 13.35
C HIS A 86 12.53 1.92 12.72
N GLU A 87 11.95 0.72 12.61
CA GLU A 87 10.73 0.51 11.82
C GLU A 87 9.57 -0.08 12.61
N ARG A 88 9.79 -1.01 13.56
CA ARG A 88 8.68 -1.77 14.18
C ARG A 88 8.22 -1.18 15.51
N ASN A 89 9.13 -0.91 16.44
CA ASN A 89 8.82 -0.66 17.86
C ASN A 89 7.87 0.53 18.05
N TYR A 90 8.13 1.67 17.41
CA TYR A 90 7.27 2.84 17.54
C TYR A 90 5.84 2.62 16.97
N LYS A 91 5.70 1.80 15.92
CA LYS A 91 4.39 1.42 15.34
C LYS A 91 3.62 0.51 16.30
N ILE A 92 4.32 -0.43 16.94
CA ILE A 92 3.74 -1.29 18.00
C ILE A 92 3.32 -0.47 19.22
N GLU A 93 4.14 0.49 19.67
CA GLU A 93 3.77 1.39 20.77
C GLU A 93 2.55 2.25 20.44
N ALA A 94 2.45 2.75 19.20
CA ALA A 94 1.29 3.49 18.74
C ALA A 94 0.02 2.62 18.70
N LYS A 95 0.14 1.38 18.21
CA LYS A 95 -0.94 0.38 18.23
C LYS A 95 -1.40 0.07 19.66
N GLN A 96 -0.48 -0.27 20.55
CA GLN A 96 -0.80 -0.60 21.94
C GLN A 96 -1.46 0.57 22.66
N PHE A 97 -0.97 1.80 22.42
CA PHE A 97 -1.60 3.01 22.96
C PHE A 97 -3.01 3.22 22.39
N LEU A 98 -3.20 3.02 21.08
CA LEU A 98 -4.52 3.11 20.45
C LEU A 98 -5.48 2.09 21.07
N GLU A 99 -5.08 0.82 21.21
CA GLU A 99 -5.91 -0.22 21.81
C GLU A 99 -6.26 0.05 23.27
N ALA A 100 -5.32 0.60 24.05
CA ALA A 100 -5.55 0.92 25.46
C ALA A 100 -6.45 2.16 25.65
N SER A 101 -6.32 3.17 24.78
CA SER A 101 -7.03 4.45 24.92
C SER A 101 -8.36 4.47 24.19
N VAL A 102 -8.42 3.87 23.00
CA VAL A 102 -9.61 3.79 22.14
C VAL A 102 -9.68 2.39 21.52
N PRO A 103 -10.12 1.37 22.28
CA PRO A 103 -10.38 0.04 21.72
C PRO A 103 -11.34 0.13 20.54
N LEU A 104 -11.22 -0.78 19.57
CA LEU A 104 -12.07 -0.79 18.36
C LEU A 104 -13.56 -0.75 18.69
N GLU A 105 -14.02 -1.59 19.64
CA GLU A 105 -15.41 -1.60 20.12
C GLU A 105 -15.85 -0.26 20.72
N SER A 106 -14.95 0.46 21.39
CA SER A 106 -15.25 1.77 21.94
C SER A 106 -15.40 2.82 20.83
N ALA A 107 -14.61 2.72 19.75
CA ALA A 107 -14.73 3.60 18.59
C ALA A 107 -16.00 3.32 17.76
N LEU A 108 -16.46 2.07 17.72
CA LEU A 108 -17.72 1.67 17.06
C LEU A 108 -18.95 2.17 17.82
N ASN A 109 -18.93 2.12 19.15
CA ASN A 109 -20.14 2.31 19.96
C ASN A 109 -20.17 3.64 20.75
N GLY A 110 -19.12 4.45 20.67
CA GLY A 110 -18.92 5.62 21.54
C GLY A 110 -18.46 6.89 20.83
N THR A 111 -18.40 7.97 21.60
CA THR A 111 -17.94 9.30 21.17
C THR A 111 -16.86 9.82 22.13
N GLY A 112 -16.30 11.01 21.87
CA GLY A 112 -15.34 11.65 22.78
C GLY A 112 -13.89 11.16 22.66
N HIS A 113 -13.57 10.40 21.61
CA HIS A 113 -12.23 9.79 21.41
C HIS A 113 -11.20 10.73 20.77
N ALA A 114 -11.59 11.94 20.40
CA ALA A 114 -10.78 12.85 19.60
C ALA A 114 -9.39 13.11 20.18
N ASP A 115 -9.28 13.47 21.46
CA ASP A 115 -8.00 13.82 22.09
C ASP A 115 -7.06 12.61 22.24
N ALA A 116 -7.61 11.43 22.50
CA ALA A 116 -6.86 10.19 22.51
C ALA A 116 -6.32 9.86 21.11
N ILE A 117 -7.16 9.98 20.07
CA ILE A 117 -6.74 9.75 18.68
C ILE A 117 -5.68 10.76 18.22
N LYS A 118 -5.80 12.06 18.58
CA LYS A 118 -4.73 13.05 18.33
C LYS A 118 -3.40 12.59 18.92
N SER A 119 -3.43 12.03 20.13
CA SER A 119 -2.23 11.50 20.81
C SER A 119 -1.64 10.29 20.08
N VAL A 120 -2.47 9.42 19.48
CA VAL A 120 -2.02 8.30 18.63
C VAL A 120 -1.24 8.82 17.41
N PHE A 121 -1.77 9.82 16.69
CA PHE A 121 -1.09 10.40 15.53
C PHE A 121 0.28 11.01 15.86
N ASN A 122 0.50 11.43 17.11
CA ASN A 122 1.78 11.96 17.58
C ASN A 122 2.82 10.88 17.89
N LYS A 123 2.44 9.59 17.98
CA LYS A 123 3.35 8.48 18.27
C LYS A 123 4.09 7.92 17.05
N THR A 124 3.75 8.37 15.84
CA THR A 124 4.35 7.86 14.59
C THR A 124 4.77 8.98 13.64
N ASN A 125 5.72 8.67 12.76
CA ASN A 125 6.14 9.49 11.62
C ASN A 125 5.49 9.05 10.28
N LEU A 126 4.46 8.19 10.32
CA LEU A 126 3.82 7.66 9.10
C LEU A 126 3.19 8.76 8.22
N LEU A 127 2.63 9.81 8.84
CA LEU A 127 2.12 10.99 8.15
C LEU A 127 3.16 12.10 8.18
N SER A 128 3.29 12.83 7.07
CA SER A 128 4.06 14.07 7.06
C SER A 128 3.46 15.09 8.04
N PRO A 129 4.26 16.05 8.55
CA PRO A 129 3.76 17.08 9.48
C PRO A 129 2.53 17.84 8.95
N PHE A 130 2.51 18.15 7.64
CA PHE A 130 1.39 18.85 7.00
C PHE A 130 0.13 18.00 6.91
N GLU A 131 0.25 16.71 6.58
CA GLU A 131 -0.90 15.80 6.58
C GLU A 131 -1.44 15.62 8.00
N LYS A 132 -0.53 15.44 8.97
CA LYS A 132 -0.89 15.31 10.38
C LYS A 132 -1.69 16.53 10.86
N MET A 133 -1.23 17.75 10.59
CA MET A 133 -1.93 18.98 10.96
C MET A 133 -3.38 19.01 10.44
N ARG A 134 -3.62 18.65 9.17
CA ARG A 134 -4.97 18.64 8.59
C ARG A 134 -5.88 17.57 9.20
N VAL A 135 -5.31 16.42 9.57
CA VAL A 135 -6.06 15.39 10.30
C VAL A 135 -6.40 15.88 11.71
N ILE A 136 -5.49 16.58 12.39
CA ILE A 136 -5.73 17.19 13.71
C ILE A 136 -6.83 18.27 13.63
N ASP A 137 -6.89 19.05 12.55
CA ASP A 137 -7.97 20.01 12.32
C ASP A 137 -9.34 19.31 12.23
N CYS A 138 -9.41 18.17 11.54
CA CYS A 138 -10.61 17.32 11.49
C CYS A 138 -10.97 16.75 12.87
N LEU A 139 -9.98 16.29 13.64
CA LEU A 139 -10.18 15.78 15.00
C LEU A 139 -10.58 16.86 16.01
N THR A 140 -10.49 18.14 15.65
CA THR A 140 -10.89 19.27 16.50
C THR A 140 -12.23 19.87 16.06
N SER A 141 -12.81 19.39 14.95
CA SER A 141 -14.10 19.84 14.43
C SER A 141 -15.24 18.90 14.81
N ASP A 142 -16.45 19.24 14.36
CA ASP A 142 -17.63 18.38 14.45
C ASP A 142 -17.52 17.10 13.62
N GLN A 143 -16.53 16.99 12.73
CA GLN A 143 -16.26 15.81 11.90
C GLN A 143 -15.45 14.73 12.62
N ALA A 144 -14.91 15.01 13.81
CA ALA A 144 -14.04 14.09 14.54
C ALA A 144 -14.69 12.72 14.79
N TYR A 145 -15.96 12.73 15.22
CA TYR A 145 -16.72 11.49 15.42
C TYR A 145 -16.83 10.69 14.13
N ASP A 146 -17.21 11.35 13.03
CA ASP A 146 -17.45 10.69 11.76
C ASP A 146 -16.19 10.06 11.17
N PHE A 147 -15.05 10.73 11.32
CA PHE A 147 -13.75 10.18 10.93
C PHE A 147 -13.38 8.94 11.76
N ILE A 148 -13.43 9.04 13.09
CA ILE A 148 -13.03 7.94 13.99
C ILE A 148 -13.95 6.73 13.83
N HIS A 149 -15.26 6.97 13.78
CA HIS A 149 -16.25 5.91 13.60
C HIS A 149 -16.14 5.28 12.20
N GLY A 150 -15.87 6.08 11.16
CA GLY A 150 -15.59 5.56 9.81
C GLY A 150 -14.36 4.65 9.77
N ALA A 151 -13.29 5.02 10.47
CA ALA A 151 -12.11 4.17 10.61
C ALA A 151 -12.43 2.86 11.35
N ALA A 152 -13.23 2.92 12.40
CA ALA A 152 -13.65 1.74 13.16
C ALA A 152 -14.52 0.79 12.33
N ILE A 153 -15.47 1.33 11.54
CA ILE A 153 -16.27 0.55 10.59
C ILE A 153 -15.36 -0.20 9.60
N MET A 154 -14.39 0.50 8.99
CA MET A 154 -13.43 -0.13 8.08
C MET A 154 -12.64 -1.24 8.77
N ALA A 155 -12.08 -0.96 9.95
CA ALA A 155 -11.31 -1.93 10.74
C ALA A 155 -12.12 -3.17 11.15
N SER A 156 -13.44 -3.03 11.28
CA SER A 156 -14.37 -4.13 11.59
C SER A 156 -14.78 -4.97 10.37
N GLY A 157 -14.41 -4.55 9.16
CA GLY A 157 -14.60 -5.33 7.93
C GLY A 157 -15.47 -4.66 6.85
N ASP A 158 -16.21 -3.59 7.14
CA ASP A 158 -16.96 -2.85 6.11
C ASP A 158 -16.12 -1.72 5.53
N THR A 159 -15.12 -2.11 4.74
CA THR A 159 -14.17 -1.20 4.09
C THR A 159 -14.86 -0.11 3.29
N LYS A 160 -15.90 -0.46 2.51
CA LYS A 160 -16.57 0.49 1.61
C LYS A 160 -17.30 1.57 2.40
N ALA A 161 -18.07 1.19 3.42
CA ALA A 161 -18.77 2.16 4.24
C ALA A 161 -17.80 3.02 5.06
N GLY A 162 -16.77 2.40 5.63
CA GLY A 162 -15.75 3.11 6.42
C GLY A 162 -14.96 4.14 5.60
N LEU A 163 -14.45 3.75 4.43
CA LEU A 163 -13.75 4.67 3.51
C LEU A 163 -14.65 5.84 3.09
N SER A 164 -15.90 5.56 2.71
CA SER A 164 -16.84 6.63 2.31
C SER A 164 -17.10 7.61 3.45
N LYS A 165 -17.26 7.12 4.68
CA LYS A 165 -17.52 7.96 5.85
C LYS A 165 -16.29 8.81 6.21
N MET A 166 -15.10 8.21 6.26
CA MET A 166 -13.85 8.95 6.52
C MET A 166 -13.55 10.00 5.45
N ALA A 167 -13.69 9.65 4.16
CA ALA A 167 -13.43 10.57 3.07
C ALA A 167 -14.35 11.80 3.13
N LYS A 168 -15.62 11.61 3.50
CA LYS A 168 -16.57 12.72 3.70
C LYS A 168 -16.17 13.61 4.89
N ALA A 169 -15.79 13.02 6.02
CA ALA A 169 -15.39 13.74 7.23
C ALA A 169 -14.10 14.56 7.03
N LEU A 170 -13.15 14.02 6.26
CA LEU A 170 -11.84 14.64 6.02
C LEU A 170 -11.85 15.69 4.89
N LYS A 171 -12.85 15.65 3.99
CA LYS A 171 -12.91 16.54 2.82
C LYS A 171 -12.92 18.04 3.17
N PRO A 172 -13.69 18.53 4.17
CA PRO A 172 -13.68 19.94 4.57
C PRO A 172 -12.31 20.45 5.05
N HIS A 173 -11.42 19.54 5.46
CA HIS A 173 -10.11 19.84 6.03
C HIS A 173 -8.95 19.61 5.04
N ASP A 174 -9.24 19.32 3.76
CA ASP A 174 -8.25 18.94 2.75
C ASP A 174 -7.35 17.76 3.20
N ALA A 175 -7.94 16.87 4.00
CA ALA A 175 -7.28 15.74 4.65
C ALA A 175 -7.69 14.38 4.06
N ALA A 176 -8.59 14.38 3.06
CA ALA A 176 -9.09 13.17 2.43
C ALA A 176 -8.00 12.54 1.54
N LYS A 177 -7.09 11.80 2.17
CA LYS A 177 -5.94 11.12 1.55
C LYS A 177 -5.85 9.67 2.01
N TRP A 178 -5.24 8.83 1.19
CA TRP A 178 -4.97 7.42 1.51
C TRP A 178 -4.20 7.23 2.82
N THR A 179 -3.20 8.08 3.07
CA THR A 179 -2.43 8.12 4.33
C THR A 179 -3.31 8.38 5.55
N ALA A 180 -4.35 9.22 5.44
CA ALA A 180 -5.25 9.50 6.55
C ALA A 180 -6.26 8.36 6.80
N VAL A 181 -6.91 7.87 5.73
CA VAL A 181 -8.01 6.90 5.85
C VAL A 181 -7.54 5.47 6.16
N THR A 182 -6.28 5.15 5.91
CA THR A 182 -5.72 3.82 6.20
C THR A 182 -4.96 3.75 7.52
N TYR A 183 -4.69 4.90 8.18
CA TYR A 183 -3.88 4.97 9.39
C TYR A 183 -4.46 4.21 10.58
N LEU A 184 -5.68 4.57 11.01
CA LEU A 184 -6.30 3.95 12.18
C LEU A 184 -6.70 2.48 11.95
N PRO A 185 -7.30 2.10 10.79
CA PRO A 185 -7.58 0.69 10.52
C PRO A 185 -6.34 -0.20 10.56
N PHE A 186 -5.22 0.29 9.99
CA PHE A 186 -3.93 -0.40 10.03
C PHE A 186 -3.43 -0.61 11.46
N LEU A 187 -3.50 0.40 12.34
CA LEU A 187 -3.05 0.25 13.73
C LEU A 187 -3.97 -0.66 14.55
N TRP A 188 -5.29 -0.57 14.39
CA TRP A 188 -6.20 -1.48 15.10
C TRP A 188 -6.03 -2.94 14.65
N ARG A 189 -5.86 -3.17 13.35
CA ARG A 189 -5.91 -4.51 12.74
C ARG A 189 -4.80 -4.67 11.69
N PRO A 190 -3.51 -4.69 12.10
CA PRO A 190 -2.39 -4.89 11.18
C PRO A 190 -2.34 -6.33 10.62
N ASP A 191 -3.19 -7.22 11.09
CA ASP A 191 -3.40 -8.56 10.55
C ASP A 191 -4.34 -8.59 9.34
N SER A 192 -5.08 -7.51 9.06
CA SER A 192 -6.04 -7.46 7.95
C SER A 192 -6.03 -6.16 7.14
N HIS A 193 -5.53 -5.07 7.70
CA HIS A 193 -5.48 -3.77 7.04
C HIS A 193 -4.05 -3.34 6.75
N MET A 194 -3.89 -2.55 5.69
CA MET A 194 -2.63 -1.99 5.25
C MET A 194 -2.66 -0.46 5.26
N PHE A 195 -1.54 0.16 5.66
CA PHE A 195 -1.31 1.59 5.51
C PHE A 195 -0.78 1.92 4.10
N LEU A 196 -1.39 2.91 3.45
CA LEU A 196 -1.06 3.30 2.07
C LEU A 196 -0.33 4.64 2.01
N LYS A 197 0.92 4.61 1.54
CA LYS A 197 1.69 5.78 1.08
C LYS A 197 1.86 5.70 -0.44
N PRO A 198 0.99 6.34 -1.23
CA PRO A 198 0.83 6.06 -2.65
C PRO A 198 2.11 5.97 -3.47
N GLU A 199 2.95 7.02 -3.46
CA GLU A 199 4.13 7.07 -4.32
C GLU A 199 5.13 5.94 -4.02
N ILE A 200 5.35 5.63 -2.74
CA ILE A 200 6.28 4.56 -2.34
C ILE A 200 5.71 3.19 -2.67
N THR A 201 4.41 2.98 -2.46
CA THR A 201 3.75 1.73 -2.79
C THR A 201 3.74 1.50 -4.30
N LYS A 202 3.57 2.55 -5.11
CA LYS A 202 3.71 2.49 -6.57
C LYS A 202 5.14 2.14 -6.99
N ASP A 203 6.13 2.83 -6.43
CA ASP A 203 7.54 2.55 -6.74
C ASP A 203 7.92 1.10 -6.38
N PHE A 204 7.45 0.61 -5.22
CA PHE A 204 7.61 -0.79 -4.84
C PHE A 204 6.93 -1.73 -5.85
N ALA A 205 5.66 -1.47 -6.18
CA ALA A 205 4.91 -2.27 -7.13
C ALA A 205 5.58 -2.32 -8.52
N GLU A 206 6.19 -1.23 -8.99
CA GLU A 206 6.99 -1.22 -10.21
C GLU A 206 8.20 -2.17 -10.10
N ARG A 207 8.95 -2.06 -8.99
CA ARG A 207 10.19 -2.81 -8.73
C ARG A 207 9.94 -4.32 -8.69
N VAL A 208 8.79 -4.75 -8.18
CA VAL A 208 8.41 -6.17 -8.08
C VAL A 208 7.49 -6.65 -9.21
N GLY A 209 7.01 -5.74 -10.05
CA GLY A 209 6.14 -6.04 -11.21
C GLY A 209 4.70 -6.36 -10.87
N HIS A 210 4.15 -5.72 -9.85
CA HIS A 210 2.75 -5.82 -9.46
C HIS A 210 1.88 -4.75 -10.14
N SER A 211 0.62 -5.06 -10.46
CA SER A 211 -0.28 -4.18 -11.22
C SER A 211 -0.66 -2.89 -10.49
N PHE A 212 -0.49 -2.83 -9.16
CA PHE A 212 -0.74 -1.60 -8.38
C PHE A 212 -0.01 -0.37 -8.94
N PHE A 213 1.16 -0.52 -9.58
CA PHE A 213 1.85 0.61 -10.22
C PHE A 213 1.06 1.24 -11.39
N THR A 214 0.31 0.42 -12.14
CA THR A 214 -0.51 0.87 -13.29
C THR A 214 -1.93 1.19 -12.88
N ASP A 215 -2.50 0.39 -11.99
CA ASP A 215 -3.93 0.42 -11.68
C ASP A 215 -4.26 1.39 -10.54
N TYR A 216 -3.25 2.01 -9.90
CA TYR A 216 -3.46 2.98 -8.83
C TYR A 216 -4.17 4.25 -9.33
N GLU A 217 -5.26 4.59 -8.65
CA GLU A 217 -5.93 5.87 -8.75
C GLU A 217 -5.88 6.64 -7.43
N THR A 218 -5.86 7.98 -7.52
CA THR A 218 -5.86 8.85 -6.33
C THR A 218 -7.19 8.88 -5.58
N ALA A 219 -8.27 8.41 -6.21
CA ALA A 219 -9.59 8.38 -5.61
C ALA A 219 -9.65 7.39 -4.43
N ILE A 220 -10.32 7.78 -3.34
CA ILE A 220 -10.52 6.91 -2.17
C ILE A 220 -11.70 5.98 -2.45
N THR A 221 -11.44 4.87 -3.13
CA THR A 221 -12.43 3.85 -3.52
C THR A 221 -12.04 2.49 -2.95
N VAL A 222 -13.03 1.62 -2.75
CA VAL A 222 -12.77 0.26 -2.26
C VAL A 222 -11.89 -0.52 -3.25
N ASP A 223 -12.10 -0.35 -4.56
CA ASP A 223 -11.35 -1.04 -5.61
C ASP A 223 -9.83 -0.77 -5.51
N VAL A 224 -9.41 0.48 -5.31
CA VAL A 224 -7.98 0.82 -5.13
C VAL A 224 -7.41 0.19 -3.86
N TYR A 225 -8.21 0.12 -2.78
CA TYR A 225 -7.80 -0.53 -1.55
C TYR A 225 -7.69 -2.06 -1.71
N GLU A 226 -8.56 -2.67 -2.52
CA GLU A 226 -8.49 -4.12 -2.82
C GLU A 226 -7.24 -4.47 -3.62
N ILE A 227 -6.85 -3.64 -4.60
CA ILE A 227 -5.58 -3.81 -5.35
C ILE A 227 -4.37 -3.67 -4.41
N LEU A 228 -4.44 -2.76 -3.43
CA LEU A 228 -3.40 -2.67 -2.38
C LEU A 228 -3.33 -3.96 -1.55
N LEU A 229 -4.47 -4.49 -1.10
CA LEU A 229 -4.48 -5.73 -0.31
C LEU A 229 -3.99 -6.93 -1.12
N ASP A 230 -4.18 -6.92 -2.44
CA ASP A 230 -3.60 -7.93 -3.34
C ASP A 230 -2.08 -7.85 -3.42
N LEU A 231 -1.53 -6.63 -3.54
CA LEU A 231 -0.08 -6.39 -3.45
C LEU A 231 0.48 -6.91 -2.13
N VAL A 232 -0.21 -6.64 -1.01
CA VAL A 232 0.20 -7.05 0.33
C VAL A 232 0.23 -8.57 0.44
N ARG A 233 -0.84 -9.27 0.07
CA ARG A 233 -0.88 -10.75 0.09
C ARG A 233 0.21 -11.37 -0.77
N THR A 234 0.43 -10.83 -1.97
CA THR A 234 1.50 -11.31 -2.86
C THR A 234 2.85 -11.10 -2.20
N THR A 235 3.07 -9.92 -1.60
CA THR A 235 4.31 -9.61 -0.90
C THR A 235 4.55 -10.55 0.29
N GLU A 236 3.54 -10.82 1.11
CA GLU A 236 3.62 -11.76 2.25
C GLU A 236 4.05 -13.16 1.81
N GLN A 237 3.46 -13.66 0.72
CA GLN A 237 3.79 -14.97 0.17
C GLN A 237 5.25 -15.02 -0.30
N GLU A 238 5.69 -13.99 -1.01
CA GLU A 238 7.04 -13.92 -1.59
C GLU A 238 8.12 -13.75 -0.51
N ILE A 239 7.82 -13.02 0.57
CA ILE A 239 8.76 -12.78 1.68
C ILE A 239 8.60 -13.76 2.84
N ALA A 240 7.79 -14.83 2.70
CA ALA A 240 7.49 -15.76 3.79
C ALA A 240 8.74 -16.37 4.44
N SER A 241 9.82 -16.55 3.68
CA SER A 241 11.12 -17.02 4.20
C SER A 241 11.76 -16.10 5.25
N LEU A 242 11.39 -14.81 5.27
CA LEU A 242 11.81 -13.82 6.26
C LEU A 242 10.94 -13.84 7.55
N ASN A 243 9.86 -14.63 7.56
CA ASN A 243 8.90 -14.74 8.66
C ASN A 243 8.30 -13.38 9.12
N PRO A 244 7.63 -12.61 8.23
CA PRO A 244 6.90 -11.41 8.65
C PRO A 244 5.82 -11.77 9.68
N GLN A 245 5.61 -10.90 10.68
CA GLN A 245 4.65 -11.14 11.75
C GLN A 245 3.24 -10.63 11.41
N ASP A 246 3.14 -9.53 10.68
CA ASP A 246 1.92 -8.81 10.36
C ASP A 246 2.17 -7.79 9.25
N HIS A 247 1.15 -7.01 8.86
CA HIS A 247 1.32 -5.95 7.87
C HIS A 247 2.19 -4.78 8.35
N ILE A 248 2.59 -4.69 9.63
CA ILE A 248 3.62 -3.70 10.03
C ILE A 248 4.96 -4.09 9.40
N ASP A 249 5.28 -5.39 9.36
CA ASP A 249 6.46 -5.90 8.68
C ASP A 249 6.37 -5.71 7.16
N VAL A 250 5.21 -6.02 6.57
CA VAL A 250 4.99 -5.83 5.13
C VAL A 250 5.06 -4.35 4.74
N GLN A 251 4.46 -3.46 5.53
CA GLN A 251 4.50 -2.02 5.30
C GLN A 251 5.93 -1.49 5.37
N SER A 252 6.72 -1.95 6.34
CA SER A 252 8.11 -1.54 6.48
C SER A 252 8.98 -2.09 5.35
N PHE A 253 8.75 -3.32 4.91
CA PHE A 253 9.41 -3.90 3.73
C PHE A 253 9.12 -3.10 2.46
N ILE A 254 7.86 -2.79 2.19
CA ILE A 254 7.45 -1.94 1.04
C ILE A 254 8.10 -0.56 1.13
N TRP A 255 8.12 0.05 2.32
CA TRP A 255 8.75 1.34 2.54
C TRP A 255 10.25 1.31 2.28
N ILE A 256 10.98 0.38 2.88
CA ILE A 256 12.44 0.24 2.72
C ILE A 256 12.80 -0.05 1.27
N VAL A 257 12.08 -0.97 0.63
CA VAL A 257 12.38 -1.36 -0.75
C VAL A 257 11.95 -0.28 -1.73
N GLY A 258 10.86 0.46 -1.48
CA GLY A 258 10.33 1.49 -2.37
C GLY A 258 10.97 2.87 -2.20
N ALA A 259 11.31 3.29 -0.97
CA ALA A 259 11.88 4.60 -0.69
C ALA A 259 13.36 4.71 -1.04
N TYR A 260 14.08 3.58 -1.10
CA TYR A 260 15.52 3.58 -1.37
C TYR A 260 15.83 4.06 -2.78
N LYS A 261 16.76 5.02 -2.90
CA LYS A 261 17.38 5.45 -4.15
C LYS A 261 18.80 4.90 -4.23
N ASP A 262 19.22 4.38 -5.38
CA ASP A 262 20.56 3.79 -5.54
C ASP A 262 21.65 4.81 -5.18
N GLY A 263 22.48 4.48 -4.18
CA GLY A 263 23.58 5.33 -3.69
C GLY A 263 23.43 5.86 -2.26
N GLU A 264 22.24 5.79 -1.65
CA GLU A 264 22.03 6.20 -0.26
C GLU A 264 22.32 5.02 0.68
N THR A 265 23.42 5.03 1.43
CA THR A 265 23.83 3.93 2.34
C THR A 265 23.21 4.01 3.74
N SER A 266 22.26 4.91 3.95
CA SER A 266 21.60 5.11 5.24
C SER A 266 20.11 5.32 5.06
N VAL A 267 19.31 4.61 5.84
CA VAL A 267 17.90 4.95 6.05
C VAL A 267 17.89 6.35 6.67
N GLY A 268 17.55 7.36 5.87
CA GLY A 268 17.50 8.73 6.33
C GLY A 268 16.46 8.87 7.44
N GLU A 269 16.87 9.40 8.58
CA GLU A 269 15.99 9.85 9.65
C GLU A 269 14.99 10.86 9.06
N GLY A 270 13.72 10.45 8.96
CA GLY A 270 12.60 11.26 8.49
C GLY A 270 11.49 11.34 9.53
#